data_AF-A0A8J8BGQ2-F1
#
_entry.id   AF-A0A8J8BGQ2-F1
#
_cell.length_a   1.000
_cell.length_b   1.000
_cell.length_c   1.000
_cell.angle_alpha   90.00
_cell.angle_beta   90.00
_cell.angle_gamma   90.00
#
_symmetry.space_group_name_H-M   'P 1'
#
loop_
_entity.id
_entity.type
_entity.pdbx_description
1 polymer ?
#
loop_
_entity_poly.entity_id
_entity_poly.type
_entity_poly.pdbx_seq_one_letter_code
_entity_poly.pdbx_strand_id
1 'polypeptide(L)'
;MLTKKDLLPLVSEALDAHGGSARIPVVCKYVWDNYESELRQSGELFYTWQSDIRWAANFLRKKRVLKSARHTGPGIWMLNKNKES
;
A
#
# COMPACT_ATOMS: atom_id res chain seq x y z
N MET A 1 8.54 -9.41 12.19
CA MET A 1 7.13 -9.01 12.37
C MET A 1 6.92 -7.64 11.74
N LEU A 2 5.76 -7.40 11.12
CA LEU A 2 5.41 -6.09 10.56
C LEU A 2 4.65 -5.25 11.59
N THR A 3 4.73 -3.95 11.42
CA THR A 3 3.93 -2.94 12.10
C THR A 3 3.12 -2.15 11.08
N LYS A 4 2.15 -1.37 11.55
CA LYS A 4 1.33 -0.49 10.70
C LYS A 4 2.17 0.48 9.86
N LYS A 5 3.33 0.92 10.37
CA LYS A 5 4.22 1.83 9.63
C LYS A 5 4.92 1.12 8.47
N ASP A 6 5.20 -0.17 8.61
CA ASP A 6 5.85 -0.96 7.56
C ASP A 6 4.94 -1.15 6.35
N LEU A 7 3.61 -1.03 6.52
CA LEU A 7 2.68 -1.04 5.38
C LEU A 7 2.85 0.16 4.43
N LEU A 8 3.48 1.25 4.87
CA LEU A 8 3.72 2.45 4.02
C LEU A 8 4.67 2.15 2.85
N PRO A 9 5.91 1.67 3.07
CA PRO A 9 6.78 1.30 1.96
C PRO A 9 6.19 0.13 1.15
N LEU A 10 5.53 -0.84 1.77
CA LEU A 10 4.93 -1.99 1.05
C LEU A 10 3.86 -1.60 0.02
N VAL A 11 3.06 -0.56 0.29
CA VAL A 11 2.12 -0.03 -0.71
C VAL A 11 2.85 0.57 -1.90
N SER A 12 3.95 1.27 -1.66
CA SER A 12 4.71 1.91 -2.74
C SER A 12 5.42 0.86 -3.58
N GLU A 13 6.06 -0.11 -2.92
CA GLU A 13 6.72 -1.25 -3.55
C GLU A 13 5.76 -2.07 -4.42
N ALA A 14 4.59 -2.42 -3.89
CA ALA A 14 3.57 -3.13 -4.66
C ALA A 14 3.13 -2.34 -5.89
N LEU A 15 3.00 -1.02 -5.78
CA LEU A 15 2.63 -0.19 -6.92
C LEU A 15 3.75 -0.11 -7.95
N ASP A 16 5.00 0.03 -7.54
CA ASP A 16 6.17 0.00 -8.43
C ASP A 16 6.27 -1.33 -9.18
N ALA A 17 6.10 -2.46 -8.48
CA ALA A 17 6.05 -3.80 -9.08
C ALA A 17 4.93 -3.95 -10.13
N HIS A 18 3.89 -3.12 -10.07
CA HIS A 18 2.77 -3.08 -11.01
C HIS A 18 2.80 -1.83 -11.93
N GLY A 19 3.97 -1.25 -12.21
CA GLY A 19 4.11 -0.16 -13.19
C GLY A 19 3.66 1.21 -12.67
N GLY A 20 3.57 1.35 -11.35
CA GLY A 20 3.21 2.57 -10.63
C GLY A 20 1.71 2.76 -10.40
N SER A 21 0.86 1.79 -10.78
CA SER A 21 -0.57 1.83 -10.47
C SER A 21 -1.18 0.44 -10.36
N ALA A 22 -2.02 0.22 -9.35
CA ALA A 22 -2.71 -1.04 -9.17
C ALA A 22 -4.05 -0.85 -8.45
N ARG A 23 -4.93 -1.85 -8.58
CA ARG A 23 -6.16 -1.93 -7.77
C ARG A 23 -5.82 -2.41 -6.36
N ILE A 24 -6.65 -2.03 -5.38
CA ILE A 24 -6.45 -2.42 -3.97
C ILE A 24 -6.24 -3.93 -3.79
N PRO A 25 -7.04 -4.84 -4.39
CA PRO A 25 -6.82 -6.27 -4.23
C PRO A 25 -5.48 -6.76 -4.78
N VAL A 26 -4.95 -6.10 -5.83
CA VAL A 26 -3.63 -6.42 -6.40
C VAL A 26 -2.52 -6.06 -5.41
N VAL A 27 -2.62 -4.88 -4.78
CA VAL A 27 -1.68 -4.46 -3.72
C VAL A 27 -1.75 -5.40 -2.52
N CYS A 28 -2.95 -5.77 -2.07
CA CYS A 28 -3.10 -6.73 -0.97
C CYS A 28 -2.51 -8.11 -1.34
N LYS A 29 -2.77 -8.59 -2.56
CA LYS A 29 -2.22 -9.87 -3.04
C LYS A 29 -0.70 -9.83 -3.07
N TYR A 30 -0.10 -8.75 -3.56
CA TYR A 30 1.35 -8.57 -3.54
C TYR A 30 1.92 -8.68 -2.12
N VAL A 31 1.33 -7.95 -1.16
CA VAL A 31 1.79 -7.99 0.23
C VAL A 31 1.61 -9.38 0.85
N TRP A 32 0.50 -10.05 0.56
CA TRP A 32 0.29 -11.43 1.01
C TRP A 32 1.36 -12.38 0.45
N ASP A 33 1.53 -12.40 -0.87
CA ASP A 33 2.42 -13.35 -1.54
C ASP A 33 3.89 -13.18 -1.12
N ASN A 34 4.31 -11.97 -0.73
CA ASN A 34 5.70 -11.66 -0.39
C ASN A 34 5.99 -11.58 1.11
N TYR A 35 5.00 -11.27 1.95
CA TYR A 35 5.18 -10.99 3.38
C TYR A 35 4.23 -11.80 4.29
N GLU A 36 3.69 -12.92 3.80
CA GLU A 36 2.79 -13.79 4.57
C GLU A 36 3.40 -14.19 5.92
N SER A 37 4.67 -14.62 5.92
CA SER A 37 5.35 -15.10 7.13
C SER A 37 5.43 -14.01 8.19
N GLU A 38 5.80 -12.80 7.80
CA GLU A 38 5.93 -11.66 8.69
C GLU A 38 4.56 -11.17 9.16
N LEU A 39 3.56 -11.14 8.27
CA LEU A 39 2.18 -10.81 8.61
C LEU A 39 1.65 -11.76 9.68
N ARG A 40 1.81 -13.08 9.50
CA ARG A 40 1.38 -14.10 10.47
C ARG A 40 2.02 -13.91 11.83
N GLN A 41 3.24 -13.37 11.88
CA GLN A 41 3.96 -13.07 13.12
C GLN A 41 3.65 -11.68 13.71
N SER A 42 2.75 -10.90 13.10
CA SER A 42 2.49 -9.50 13.48
C SER A 42 1.42 -9.29 14.56
N GLY A 43 0.97 -10.37 15.23
CA GLY A 43 -0.02 -10.28 16.30
C GLY A 43 -1.36 -9.70 15.81
N GLU A 44 -1.87 -8.66 16.47
CA GLU A 44 -3.14 -8.01 16.11
C GLU A 44 -3.17 -7.50 14.67
N LEU A 45 -2.02 -7.01 14.17
CA LEU A 45 -1.92 -6.50 12.80
C LEU A 45 -2.26 -7.60 11.77
N PHE A 46 -1.98 -8.88 12.06
CA PHE A 46 -2.34 -9.98 11.17
C PHE A 46 -3.84 -10.01 10.84
N TYR A 47 -4.69 -9.57 11.76
CA TYR A 47 -6.14 -9.56 11.58
C TYR A 47 -6.65 -8.25 10.99
N THR A 48 -5.85 -7.17 11.05
CA THR A 48 -6.28 -5.82 10.65
C THR A 48 -5.54 -5.26 9.43
N TRP A 49 -4.48 -5.92 8.95
CA TRP A 49 -3.58 -5.34 7.95
C TRP A 49 -4.27 -4.90 6.66
N GLN A 50 -5.34 -5.57 6.22
CA GLN A 50 -6.10 -5.17 5.03
C GLN A 50 -6.88 -3.85 5.20
N SER A 51 -7.22 -3.50 6.44
CA SER A 51 -7.76 -2.19 6.80
C SER A 51 -6.63 -1.19 7.00
N ASP A 52 -5.54 -1.59 7.66
CA ASP A 52 -4.39 -0.73 7.91
C ASP A 52 -3.64 -0.33 6.64
N ILE A 53 -3.64 -1.17 5.60
CA ILE A 53 -3.02 -0.85 4.31
C ILE A 53 -3.81 0.24 3.56
N ARG A 54 -5.13 0.35 3.81
CA ARG A 54 -5.93 1.48 3.30
C ARG A 54 -5.61 2.76 4.04
N TRP A 55 -5.37 2.68 5.35
CA TRP A 55 -4.82 3.80 6.12
C TRP A 55 -3.46 4.22 5.56
N ALA A 56 -2.58 3.26 5.25
CA ALA A 56 -1.26 3.52 4.67
C ALA A 56 -1.38 4.28 3.34
N ALA A 57 -2.24 3.82 2.42
CA ALA A 57 -2.50 4.54 1.17
C ALA A 57 -3.03 5.96 1.39
N ASN A 58 -3.95 6.17 2.34
CA ASN A 58 -4.45 7.51 2.67
C ASN A 58 -3.37 8.41 3.27
N PHE A 59 -2.47 7.85 4.08
CA PHE A 59 -1.31 8.57 4.60
C PHE A 59 -0.35 8.99 3.48
N LEU A 60 -0.05 8.08 2.55
CA LEU A 60 0.81 8.35 1.39
C LEU A 60 0.21 9.41 0.45
N ARG A 61 -1.12 9.46 0.30
CA ARG A 61 -1.81 10.55 -0.41
C ARG A 61 -1.59 11.90 0.25
N LYS A 62 -1.73 11.98 1.59
CA LYS A 62 -1.44 13.21 2.34
C LYS A 62 0.01 13.65 2.19
N LYS A 63 0.94 12.70 2.08
CA LYS A 63 2.37 12.94 1.81
C LYS A 63 2.71 13.18 0.33
N ARG A 64 1.70 13.26 -0.55
CA ARG A 64 1.83 13.41 -2.01
C ARG A 64 2.71 12.34 -2.68
N VAL A 65 2.84 11.16 -2.07
CA VAL A 65 3.50 9.99 -2.66
C VAL A 65 2.54 9.24 -3.58
N LEU A 66 1.26 9.14 -3.19
CA LEU A 66 0.20 8.65 -4.06
C LEU A 66 -0.64 9.80 -4.61
N LYS A 67 -1.17 9.62 -5.82
CA LYS A 67 -2.18 10.53 -6.38
C LYS A 67 -3.48 10.48 -5.55
N SER A 68 -4.17 11.62 -5.53
CA SER A 68 -5.49 11.73 -4.90
C SER A 68 -6.49 10.74 -5.49
N ALA A 69 -7.41 10.25 -4.64
CA ALA A 69 -8.54 9.40 -5.06
C ALA A 69 -9.46 10.10 -6.08
N ARG A 70 -9.44 11.43 -6.18
CA ARG A 70 -10.20 12.16 -7.20
C ARG A 70 -9.59 12.00 -8.60
N HIS A 71 -8.28 11.78 -8.68
CA HIS A 71 -7.54 11.65 -9.94
C HIS A 71 -7.28 10.19 -10.33
N THR A 72 -7.60 9.25 -9.44
CA THR A 72 -7.41 7.82 -9.63
C THR A 72 -8.79 7.18 -9.50
N GLY A 73 -9.27 6.46 -10.51
CA GLY A 73 -10.61 5.88 -10.47
C GLY A 73 -10.87 5.06 -9.19
N PRO A 74 -12.15 4.78 -8.85
CA PRO A 74 -12.50 4.11 -7.61
C PRO A 74 -11.74 2.78 -7.45
N GLY A 75 -11.09 2.61 -6.30
CA GLY A 75 -10.31 1.41 -5.98
C GLY A 75 -8.96 1.29 -6.67
N ILE A 76 -8.47 2.35 -7.33
CA ILE A 76 -7.13 2.40 -7.94
C ILE A 76 -6.21 3.28 -7.08
N TRP A 77 -5.00 2.79 -6.84
CA TRP A 77 -3.90 3.56 -6.27
C TRP A 77 -2.83 3.77 -7.33
N MET A 78 -2.16 4.91 -7.28
CA MET A 78 -1.15 5.30 -8.28
C MET A 78 -0.09 6.17 -7.62
N LEU A 79 1.17 5.88 -7.93
CA LEU A 79 2.30 6.70 -7.50
C LEU A 79 2.26 8.07 -8.16
N ASN A 80 2.71 9.07 -7.40
CA ASN A 80 2.90 10.41 -7.87
C ASN A 80 4.36 10.55 -8.35
N LYS A 81 4.59 10.36 -9.66
CA LYS A 81 5.93 10.41 -10.28
C LYS A 81 6.61 11.79 -10.21
N ASN A 82 5.92 12.83 -9.74
CA ASN A 82 6.48 14.19 -9.62
C ASN A 82 7.32 14.40 -8.34
N LYS A 83 7.90 13.34 -7.77
CA LYS A 83 8.81 13.41 -6.61
C LYS A 83 10.28 13.24 -6.96
N GLU A 84 10.59 13.16 -8.25
CA GLU A 84 11.95 13.25 -8.81
C GLU A 84 12.10 14.64 -9.47
N SER A 85 12.15 15.69 -8.67
CA SER A 85 12.57 17.05 -9.08
C SER A 85 13.10 17.79 -7.88
#